data_AF-A0AAP1V549-F1
#
_entry.id   AF-A0AAP1V549-F1
#
_cell.length_a   1.000
_cell.length_b   1.000
_cell.length_c   1.000
_cell.angle_alpha   90.00
_cell.angle_beta   90.00
_cell.angle_gamma   90.00
#
_symmetry.space_group_name_H-M   'P 1'
#
loop_
_entity.id
_entity.type
_entity.pdbx_description
1 polymer ?
#
loop_
_entity_poly.entity_id
_entity_poly.type
_entity_poly.pdbx_seq_one_letter_code
_entity_poly.pdbx_strand_id
1 'polypeptide(L)'
;MPFLIVTCFLMYVHLFAAVRLASRNVEAGRGSLASRLFMAGHLLSCGAAVFGFLLGAEILTLDRDGGIAGDAFNWSPVAYLIFGTLSLIVFGTKFCVKYCRHISKQEVGPAVVFSLWAAVAGAYVSFTAIDHFIFFRDREHSGQMAVSFAGERLDCNADMLLVRIDGSTATYRCPQTLRLGRDYSAPFVPWPSYTEGTSVKLKANIDSVMNEVSKQRGIVVVPASQIKVKPNFGTD
;
A
#
# COMPACT_ATOMS: atom_id res chain seq x y z
N MET A 1 -2.15 9.14 9.26
CA MET A 1 -0.89 8.42 9.63
C MET A 1 -1.04 7.05 10.32
N PRO A 2 -2.21 6.47 10.63
CA PRO A 2 -2.28 5.13 11.27
C PRO A 2 -1.51 4.02 10.53
N PHE A 3 -1.53 4.03 9.21
CA PHE A 3 -0.86 3.01 8.40
C PHE A 3 0.65 2.91 8.66
N LEU A 4 1.36 4.05 8.72
CA LEU A 4 2.81 4.05 8.99
C LEU A 4 3.11 3.57 10.40
N ILE A 5 2.29 3.96 11.38
CA ILE A 5 2.46 3.53 12.78
C ILE A 5 2.34 2.00 12.88
N VAL A 6 1.30 1.43 12.28
CA VAL A 6 1.07 -0.02 12.28
C VAL A 6 2.18 -0.76 11.53
N THR A 7 2.60 -0.24 10.38
CA THR A 7 3.72 -0.80 9.59
C THR A 7 5.02 -0.77 10.39
N CYS A 8 5.37 0.36 11.01
CA CYS A 8 6.58 0.49 11.83
C CYS A 8 6.55 -0.46 13.03
N PHE A 9 5.41 -0.56 13.71
CA PHE A 9 5.20 -1.52 14.79
C PHE A 9 5.45 -2.95 14.32
N LEU A 10 4.83 -3.37 13.20
CA LEU A 10 5.02 -4.70 12.66
C LEU A 10 6.48 -4.97 12.28
N MET A 11 7.13 -4.02 11.59
CA MET A 11 8.55 -4.13 11.23
C MET A 11 9.41 -4.32 12.48
N TYR A 12 9.17 -3.56 13.54
CA TYR A 12 9.87 -3.71 14.81
C TYR A 12 9.68 -5.11 15.41
N VAL A 13 8.45 -5.62 15.47
CA VAL A 13 8.16 -6.96 16.01
C VAL A 13 8.80 -8.06 15.15
N HIS A 14 8.78 -7.92 13.83
CA HIS A 14 9.46 -8.84 12.91
C HIS A 14 10.97 -8.85 13.13
N LEU A 15 11.61 -7.68 13.21
CA LEU A 15 13.04 -7.55 13.44
C LEU A 15 13.45 -8.14 14.80
N PHE A 16 12.71 -7.78 15.86
CA PHE A 16 12.94 -8.34 17.20
C PHE A 16 12.82 -9.87 17.21
N ALA A 17 11.79 -10.42 16.57
CA ALA A 17 11.60 -11.86 16.48
C ALA A 17 12.71 -12.56 15.66
N ALA A 18 13.17 -11.94 14.57
CA ALA A 18 14.28 -12.45 13.76
C ALA A 18 15.57 -12.50 14.57
N VAL A 19 15.94 -11.41 15.24
CA VAL A 19 17.15 -11.33 16.09
C VAL A 19 17.09 -12.35 17.25
N ARG A 20 15.91 -12.50 17.87
CA ARG A 20 15.71 -13.49 18.94
C ARG A 20 15.82 -14.94 18.45
N LEU A 21 15.38 -15.23 17.23
CA LEU A 21 15.56 -16.56 16.64
C LEU A 21 17.01 -16.79 16.20
N ALA A 22 17.67 -15.77 15.66
CA ALA A 22 19.07 -15.83 15.27
C ALA A 22 19.97 -16.14 16.47
N SER A 23 19.84 -15.39 17.57
CA SER A 23 20.58 -15.63 18.82
C SER A 23 20.39 -17.05 19.34
N ARG A 24 19.15 -17.53 19.43
CA ARG A 24 18.86 -18.92 19.85
C ARG A 24 19.46 -19.97 18.92
N ASN A 25 19.48 -19.71 17.62
CA ASN A 25 20.06 -20.63 16.64
C ASN A 25 21.59 -20.70 16.74
N VAL A 26 22.23 -19.59 17.13
CA VAL A 26 23.69 -19.51 17.39
C VAL A 26 24.03 -20.22 18.70
N GLU A 27 23.29 -19.96 19.79
CA GLU A 27 23.48 -20.63 21.08
C GLU A 27 23.35 -22.16 20.97
N ALA A 28 22.42 -22.64 20.14
CA ALA A 28 22.22 -24.07 19.89
C ALA A 28 23.25 -24.69 18.93
N GLY A 29 24.23 -23.92 18.43
CA GLY A 29 25.22 -24.33 17.42
C GLY A 29 24.65 -24.50 16.01
N ARG A 30 23.46 -25.10 15.87
CA ARG A 30 22.68 -25.15 14.64
C ARG A 30 21.19 -25.15 14.94
N GLY A 31 20.53 -24.04 14.63
CA GLY A 31 19.07 -23.93 14.72
C GLY A 31 18.33 -24.99 13.90
N SER A 32 17.20 -25.48 14.43
CA SER A 32 16.32 -26.39 13.71
C SER A 32 15.85 -25.80 12.38
N LEU A 33 15.50 -26.65 11.40
CA LEU A 33 14.99 -26.19 10.10
C LEU A 33 13.78 -25.25 10.29
N ALA A 34 12.85 -25.62 11.17
CA ALA A 34 11.69 -24.79 11.48
C ALA A 34 12.09 -23.41 12.02
N SER A 35 13.02 -23.34 12.97
CA SER A 35 13.49 -22.07 13.54
C SER A 35 14.11 -21.16 12.46
N ARG A 36 14.91 -21.74 11.56
CA ARG A 36 15.53 -21.01 10.44
C ARG A 36 14.49 -20.51 9.43
N LEU A 37 13.47 -21.32 9.11
CA LEU A 37 12.37 -20.91 8.25
C LEU A 37 11.55 -19.76 8.87
N PHE A 38 11.24 -19.82 10.16
CA PHE A 38 10.57 -18.73 10.86
C PHE A 38 11.41 -17.44 10.88
N MET A 39 12.72 -17.56 11.11
CA MET A 39 13.64 -16.43 11.06
C MET A 39 13.66 -15.79 9.66
N ALA A 40 13.77 -16.61 8.61
CA ALA A 40 13.73 -16.15 7.23
C ALA A 40 12.40 -15.47 6.90
N GLY A 41 11.27 -16.05 7.32
CA GLY A 41 9.94 -15.43 7.15
C GLY A 41 9.85 -14.05 7.80
N HIS A 42 10.45 -13.87 8.98
CA HIS A 42 10.49 -12.55 9.62
C HIS A 42 11.33 -11.54 8.84
N LEU A 43 12.52 -11.93 8.36
CA LEU A 43 13.39 -11.06 7.56
C LEU A 43 12.78 -10.70 6.22
N LEU A 44 12.17 -11.67 5.52
CA LEU A 44 11.48 -11.44 4.25
C LEU A 44 10.31 -10.47 4.41
N SER A 45 9.57 -10.57 5.52
CA SER A 45 8.47 -9.63 5.82
C SER A 45 9.00 -8.20 5.98
N CYS A 46 10.07 -8.00 6.77
CA CYS A 46 10.71 -6.68 6.88
C CYS A 46 11.23 -6.17 5.54
N GLY A 47 11.87 -7.04 4.74
CA GLY A 47 12.35 -6.70 3.41
C GLY A 47 11.22 -6.23 2.50
N ALA A 48 10.07 -6.91 2.51
CA ALA A 48 8.89 -6.51 1.75
C ALA A 48 8.36 -5.13 2.18
N ALA A 49 8.30 -4.84 3.48
CA ALA A 49 7.87 -3.53 3.99
C ALA A 49 8.81 -2.39 3.55
N VAL A 50 10.12 -2.58 3.71
CA VAL A 50 11.13 -1.61 3.28
C VAL A 50 11.05 -1.38 1.78
N PHE A 51 10.99 -2.47 1.00
CA PHE A 51 10.88 -2.38 -0.45
C PHE A 51 9.61 -1.65 -0.89
N GLY A 52 8.46 -1.94 -0.26
CA GLY A 52 7.20 -1.26 -0.52
C GLY A 52 7.25 0.24 -0.20
N PHE A 53 7.92 0.62 0.89
CA PHE A 53 8.14 2.03 1.22
C PHE A 53 9.06 2.71 0.20
N LEU A 54 10.19 2.11 -0.17
CA LEU A 54 11.15 2.70 -1.11
C LEU A 54 10.58 2.87 -2.52
N LEU A 55 9.81 1.90 -3.00
CA LEU A 55 9.05 2.01 -4.26
C LEU A 55 8.01 3.12 -4.18
N GLY A 56 7.26 3.17 -3.07
CA GLY A 56 6.23 4.18 -2.86
C GLY A 56 6.76 5.59 -2.59
N ALA A 57 7.98 5.71 -2.07
CA ALA A 57 8.69 6.98 -1.94
C ALA A 57 9.41 7.37 -3.24
N GLU A 58 9.28 6.57 -4.30
CA GLU A 58 9.89 6.80 -5.61
C GLU A 58 11.43 6.85 -5.58
N ILE A 59 12.02 6.31 -4.50
CA ILE A 59 13.48 6.17 -4.34
C ILE A 59 14.01 5.07 -5.27
N LEU A 60 13.19 4.05 -5.51
CA LEU A 60 13.49 2.96 -6.44
C LEU A 60 12.62 3.09 -7.69
N THR A 61 13.20 3.55 -8.79
CA THR A 61 12.57 3.50 -10.11
C THR A 61 13.02 2.23 -10.84
N LEU A 62 12.07 1.36 -11.21
CA LEU A 62 12.36 0.14 -11.96
C LEU A 62 12.47 0.35 -13.48
N ASP A 63 12.32 1.59 -13.95
CA ASP A 63 12.48 1.94 -15.36
C ASP A 63 13.96 2.12 -15.74
N ARG A 64 14.33 1.62 -16.91
CA ARG A 64 15.70 1.64 -17.44
C ARG A 64 16.22 3.05 -17.70
N ASP A 65 15.33 4.02 -17.94
CA ASP A 65 15.68 5.40 -18.27
C ASP A 65 15.51 6.38 -17.09
N GLY A 66 15.25 5.88 -15.87
CA GLY A 66 15.19 6.67 -14.65
C GLY A 66 13.96 7.58 -14.49
N GLY A 67 12.83 7.26 -15.15
CA GLY A 67 11.56 7.99 -15.00
C GLY A 67 10.38 7.05 -14.71
N ILE A 68 9.25 7.62 -14.29
CA ILE A 68 7.99 6.89 -14.10
C ILE A 68 7.12 7.18 -15.33
N ALA A 69 6.85 6.16 -16.14
CA ALA A 69 5.89 6.26 -17.23
C ALA A 69 4.48 6.49 -16.67
N GLY A 70 3.62 7.25 -17.37
CA GLY A 70 2.27 7.56 -16.91
C GLY A 70 1.38 6.33 -16.71
N ASP A 71 1.70 5.22 -17.37
CA ASP A 71 1.05 3.91 -17.24
C ASP A 71 1.81 2.94 -16.33
N ALA A 72 2.87 3.39 -15.65
CA ALA A 72 3.69 2.54 -14.80
C ALA A 72 2.87 1.94 -13.65
N PHE A 73 3.17 0.68 -13.33
CA PHE A 73 2.55 -0.02 -12.22
C PHE A 73 3.22 0.36 -10.89
N ASN A 74 2.42 0.82 -9.93
CA ASN A 74 2.90 1.06 -8.57
C ASN A 74 3.06 -0.28 -7.81
N TRP A 75 4.31 -0.68 -7.54
CA TRP A 75 4.64 -1.93 -6.86
C TRP A 75 4.52 -1.87 -5.33
N SER A 76 4.39 -0.67 -4.76
CA SER A 76 4.20 -0.47 -3.31
C SER A 76 3.04 -1.29 -2.72
N PRO A 77 1.80 -1.23 -3.24
CA PRO A 77 0.67 -1.99 -2.72
C PRO A 77 0.90 -3.51 -2.79
N VAL A 78 1.61 -4.02 -3.81
CA VAL A 78 1.97 -5.45 -3.90
C VAL A 78 2.92 -5.83 -2.78
N ALA A 79 3.97 -5.04 -2.56
CA ALA A 79 4.94 -5.29 -1.50
C ALA A 79 4.27 -5.24 -0.10
N TYR A 80 3.34 -4.30 0.12
CA TYR A 80 2.55 -4.25 1.35
C TYR A 80 1.57 -5.40 1.50
N LEU A 81 0.98 -5.89 0.40
CA LEU A 81 0.15 -7.10 0.45
C LEU A 81 0.96 -8.33 0.85
N ILE A 82 2.16 -8.49 0.30
CA ILE A 82 3.11 -9.56 0.69
C ILE A 82 3.48 -9.40 2.16
N PHE A 83 3.85 -8.20 2.60
CA PHE A 83 4.21 -7.93 3.99
C PHE A 83 3.07 -8.26 4.96
N GLY A 84 1.85 -7.76 4.70
CA GLY A 84 0.67 -8.03 5.53
C GLY A 84 0.32 -9.52 5.58
N THR A 85 0.37 -10.20 4.43
CA THR A 85 0.04 -11.63 4.33
C THR A 85 1.06 -12.50 5.05
N LEU A 86 2.37 -12.24 4.87
CA LEU A 86 3.41 -12.94 5.62
C LEU A 86 3.30 -12.68 7.13
N SER A 87 3.02 -11.44 7.53
CA SER A 87 2.78 -11.07 8.93
C SER A 87 1.61 -11.86 9.52
N LEU A 88 0.49 -11.93 8.79
CA LEU A 88 -0.69 -12.66 9.19
C LEU A 88 -0.42 -14.17 9.32
N ILE A 89 0.29 -14.78 8.37
CA ILE A 89 0.66 -16.19 8.43
C ILE A 89 1.56 -16.48 9.62
N VAL A 90 2.64 -15.70 9.78
CA VAL A 90 3.66 -15.95 10.83
C VAL A 90 3.09 -15.70 12.22
N PHE A 91 2.42 -14.58 12.44
CA PHE A 91 1.85 -14.25 13.75
C PHE A 91 0.53 -14.98 14.03
N GLY A 92 -0.28 -15.24 13.00
CA GLY A 92 -1.48 -16.07 13.11
C GLY A 92 -1.15 -17.51 13.51
N THR A 93 -0.15 -18.12 12.87
CA THR A 93 0.34 -19.45 13.28
C THR A 93 0.86 -19.44 14.72
N LYS A 94 1.66 -18.43 15.10
CA LYS A 94 2.14 -18.27 16.48
C LYS A 94 1.01 -18.08 17.48
N PHE A 95 -0.03 -17.33 17.13
CA PHE A 95 -1.21 -17.12 17.94
C PHE A 95 -1.96 -18.44 18.12
N CYS A 96 -2.31 -19.14 17.04
CA CYS A 96 -3.03 -20.42 17.08
C CYS A 96 -2.29 -21.45 17.96
N VAL A 97 -0.97 -21.63 17.76
CA VAL A 97 -0.18 -22.58 18.56
C VAL A 97 -0.20 -22.23 20.06
N LYS A 98 -0.05 -20.94 20.40
CA LYS A 98 -0.07 -20.52 21.81
C LYS A 98 -1.48 -20.56 22.41
N TYR A 99 -2.50 -20.25 21.63
CA TYR A 99 -3.88 -20.27 22.06
C TYR A 99 -4.38 -21.71 22.31
N CYS A 100 -4.04 -22.66 21.44
CA CYS A 100 -4.33 -24.08 21.68
C CYS A 100 -3.63 -24.59 22.95
N ARG A 101 -2.38 -24.15 23.20
CA ARG A 101 -1.67 -24.45 24.46
C ARG A 101 -2.33 -23.79 25.67
N HIS A 102 -2.87 -22.58 25.50
CA HIS A 102 -3.60 -21.89 26.56
C HIS A 102 -4.87 -22.64 26.96
N ILE A 103 -5.70 -23.06 26.01
CA ILE A 103 -6.89 -23.88 26.31
C ILE A 103 -6.51 -25.13 27.10
N SER A 104 -5.36 -25.73 26.78
CA SER A 104 -4.86 -26.91 27.49
C SER A 104 -4.27 -26.63 28.89
N LYS A 105 -3.79 -25.41 29.19
CA LYS A 105 -3.00 -25.12 30.39
C LYS A 105 -3.47 -23.92 31.22
N GLN A 106 -4.52 -23.21 30.79
CA GLN A 106 -5.09 -22.02 31.41
C GLN A 106 -4.16 -20.80 31.63
N GLU A 107 -2.96 -20.76 31.02
CA GLU A 107 -2.03 -19.64 31.16
C GLU A 107 -2.22 -18.57 30.06
N VAL A 108 -2.79 -17.40 30.36
CA VAL A 108 -2.79 -16.26 29.43
C VAL A 108 -1.51 -15.47 29.60
N GLY A 109 -0.49 -15.79 28.80
CA GLY A 109 0.74 -15.01 28.76
C GLY A 109 0.61 -13.77 27.87
N PRO A 110 1.36 -12.67 28.15
CA PRO A 110 1.41 -11.49 27.28
C PRO A 110 1.80 -11.84 25.83
N ALA A 111 2.56 -12.93 25.66
CA ALA A 111 2.96 -13.45 24.36
C ALA A 111 1.79 -13.89 23.46
N VAL A 112 0.62 -14.23 24.00
CA VAL A 112 -0.60 -14.56 23.22
C VAL A 112 -1.18 -13.27 22.66
N VAL A 113 -1.38 -12.27 23.53
CA VAL A 113 -1.94 -10.95 23.18
C VAL A 113 -1.06 -10.26 22.12
N PHE A 114 0.26 -10.26 22.29
CA PHE A 114 1.16 -9.67 21.30
C PHE A 114 1.12 -10.37 19.94
N SER A 115 0.96 -11.71 19.92
CA SER A 115 0.82 -12.45 18.65
C SER A 115 -0.53 -12.19 17.98
N LEU A 116 -1.61 -12.05 18.74
CA LEU A 116 -2.90 -11.64 18.22
C LEU A 116 -2.84 -10.23 17.63
N TRP A 117 -2.30 -9.27 18.37
CA TRP A 117 -2.19 -7.89 17.93
C TRP A 117 -1.35 -7.74 16.65
N ALA A 118 -0.22 -8.46 16.56
CA ALA A 118 0.58 -8.49 15.35
C ALA A 118 -0.14 -9.17 14.16
N ALA A 119 -0.97 -10.19 14.41
CA ALA A 119 -1.79 -10.79 13.37
C ALA A 119 -2.87 -9.82 12.85
N VAL A 120 -3.56 -9.11 13.76
CA VAL A 120 -4.55 -8.07 13.41
C VAL A 120 -3.90 -6.93 12.63
N ALA A 121 -2.72 -6.48 13.04
CA ALA A 121 -1.94 -5.50 12.30
C ALA A 121 -1.59 -5.99 10.88
N GLY A 122 -1.20 -7.26 10.73
CA GLY A 122 -0.93 -7.86 9.42
C GLY A 122 -2.18 -7.89 8.52
N ALA A 123 -3.32 -8.29 9.09
CA ALA A 123 -4.61 -8.27 8.39
C ALA A 123 -5.01 -6.85 7.96
N TYR A 124 -4.79 -5.84 8.80
CA TYR A 124 -5.03 -4.44 8.46
C TYR A 124 -4.15 -3.98 7.29
N VAL A 125 -2.85 -4.28 7.29
CA VAL A 125 -1.96 -3.91 6.18
C VAL A 125 -2.43 -4.60 4.88
N SER A 126 -2.74 -5.90 4.92
CA SER A 126 -3.30 -6.61 3.76
C SER A 126 -4.60 -5.99 3.27
N PHE A 127 -5.51 -5.64 4.19
CA PHE A 127 -6.77 -4.97 3.87
C PHE A 127 -6.53 -3.67 3.10
N THR A 128 -5.62 -2.82 3.55
CA THR A 128 -5.37 -1.54 2.84
C THR A 128 -4.83 -1.75 1.42
N ALA A 129 -4.00 -2.76 1.20
CA ALA A 129 -3.50 -3.10 -0.13
C ALA A 129 -4.62 -3.69 -1.02
N ILE A 130 -5.45 -4.58 -0.48
CA ILE A 130 -6.61 -5.14 -1.18
C ILE A 130 -7.60 -4.03 -1.55
N ASP A 131 -7.90 -3.12 -0.62
CA ASP A 131 -8.75 -1.96 -0.85
C ASP A 131 -8.24 -1.09 -2.01
N HIS A 132 -6.92 -0.89 -2.10
CA HIS A 132 -6.32 -0.21 -3.25
C HIS A 132 -6.57 -0.97 -4.57
N PHE A 133 -6.34 -2.28 -4.61
CA PHE A 133 -6.59 -3.07 -5.81
C PHE A 133 -8.07 -3.11 -6.22
N ILE A 134 -8.99 -3.12 -5.25
CA ILE A 134 -10.43 -3.05 -5.51
C ILE A 134 -10.81 -1.69 -6.08
N PHE A 135 -10.22 -0.59 -5.57
CA PHE A 135 -10.48 0.74 -6.10
C PHE A 135 -9.98 0.90 -7.53
N PHE A 136 -8.78 0.43 -7.84
CA PHE A 136 -8.19 0.51 -9.18
C PHE A 136 -8.41 -0.75 -10.04
N ARG A 137 -9.49 -1.51 -9.78
CA ARG A 137 -9.79 -2.76 -10.50
C ARG A 137 -10.04 -2.53 -12.00
N ASP A 138 -10.60 -1.38 -12.34
CA ASP A 138 -10.87 -0.95 -13.70
C ASP A 138 -9.98 0.25 -14.03
N ARG A 139 -8.84 -0.02 -14.66
CA ARG A 139 -7.81 1.00 -14.91
C ARG A 139 -8.16 2.00 -16.01
N GLU A 140 -9.11 1.66 -16.88
CA GLU A 140 -9.56 2.58 -17.93
C GLU A 140 -10.52 3.63 -17.35
N HIS A 141 -11.24 3.25 -16.29
CA HIS A 141 -12.23 4.09 -15.61
C HIS A 141 -11.77 4.55 -14.22
N SER A 142 -10.50 4.38 -13.87
CA SER A 142 -9.94 4.88 -12.60
C SER A 142 -8.57 5.51 -12.77
N GLY A 143 -8.25 6.46 -11.89
CA GLY A 143 -6.99 7.18 -11.92
C GLY A 143 -6.93 8.28 -10.87
N GLN A 144 -6.00 9.21 -11.07
CA GLN A 144 -5.90 10.42 -10.27
C GLN A 144 -6.11 11.67 -11.13
N MET A 145 -6.65 12.72 -10.54
CA MET A 145 -6.81 14.04 -11.17
C MET A 145 -6.63 15.15 -10.15
N ALA A 146 -6.30 16.36 -10.62
CA ALA A 146 -6.25 17.53 -9.75
C ALA A 146 -7.67 17.96 -9.35
N VAL A 147 -7.82 18.43 -8.11
CA VAL A 147 -9.13 18.84 -7.54
C VAL A 147 -9.76 19.99 -8.33
N SER A 148 -8.96 20.82 -8.98
CA SER A 148 -9.44 21.88 -9.87
C SER A 148 -10.31 21.37 -11.02
N PHE A 149 -10.14 20.12 -11.44
CA PHE A 149 -10.94 19.50 -12.50
C PHE A 149 -12.20 18.78 -11.98
N ALA A 150 -12.50 18.87 -10.68
CA ALA A 150 -13.69 18.20 -10.13
C ALA A 150 -15.01 18.86 -10.56
N GLY A 151 -15.00 20.14 -10.94
CA GLY A 151 -16.21 20.91 -11.27
C GLY A 151 -17.12 21.20 -10.07
N GLU A 152 -16.66 20.85 -8.86
CA GLU A 152 -17.31 21.11 -7.59
C GLU A 152 -16.28 21.31 -6.48
N ARG A 153 -16.72 21.91 -5.37
CA ARG A 153 -15.84 22.12 -4.21
C ARG A 153 -15.73 20.81 -3.44
N LEU A 154 -14.58 20.16 -3.56
CA LEU A 154 -14.18 19.02 -2.74
C LEU A 154 -13.14 19.48 -1.72
N ASP A 155 -13.37 19.21 -0.43
CA ASP A 155 -12.42 19.54 0.64
C ASP A 155 -11.30 18.48 0.71
N CYS A 156 -10.46 18.41 -0.33
CA CYS A 156 -9.26 17.58 -0.34
C CYS A 156 -8.02 18.41 0.05
N ASN A 157 -7.22 17.95 1.01
CA ASN A 157 -6.02 18.66 1.47
C ASN A 157 -4.80 18.54 0.52
N ALA A 158 -4.87 17.65 -0.47
CA ALA A 158 -3.70 17.22 -1.25
C ALA A 158 -3.70 17.69 -2.71
N ASP A 159 -4.56 18.66 -3.09
CA ASP A 159 -4.79 19.19 -4.46
C ASP A 159 -5.06 18.14 -5.54
N MET A 160 -5.19 16.87 -5.16
CA MET A 160 -5.56 15.75 -6.03
C MET A 160 -6.63 14.88 -5.37
N LEU A 161 -7.39 14.20 -6.22
CA LEU A 161 -8.29 13.14 -5.83
C LEU A 161 -8.06 11.89 -6.68
N LEU A 162 -8.35 10.74 -6.10
CA LEU A 162 -8.45 9.48 -6.82
C LEU A 162 -9.89 9.32 -7.26
N VAL A 163 -10.12 8.90 -8.49
CA VAL A 163 -11.46 8.71 -9.04
C VAL A 163 -11.58 7.32 -9.60
N ARG A 164 -12.74 6.70 -9.37
CA ARG A 164 -13.24 5.55 -10.10
C ARG A 164 -14.63 5.88 -10.63
N ILE A 165 -14.82 5.72 -11.92
CA ILE A 165 -16.09 5.89 -12.60
C ILE A 165 -16.86 4.56 -12.52
N ASP A 166 -18.07 4.61 -11.97
CA ASP A 166 -19.00 3.50 -11.91
C ASP A 166 -20.32 3.96 -12.57
N GLY A 167 -20.45 3.69 -13.88
CA GLY A 167 -21.63 4.05 -14.68
C GLY A 167 -21.87 5.56 -14.71
N SER A 168 -22.98 6.02 -14.09
CA SER A 168 -23.37 7.43 -14.03
C SER A 168 -22.80 8.19 -12.82
N THR A 169 -22.00 7.53 -11.99
CA THR A 169 -21.42 8.12 -10.78
C THR A 169 -19.90 8.02 -10.79
N ALA A 170 -19.23 8.97 -10.13
CA ALA A 170 -17.81 8.91 -9.84
C ALA A 170 -17.64 8.70 -8.33
N THR A 171 -17.02 7.58 -7.94
CA THR A 171 -16.50 7.38 -6.58
C THR A 171 -15.15 8.09 -6.47
N TYR A 172 -14.99 8.96 -5.48
CA TYR A 172 -13.75 9.69 -5.26
C TYR A 172 -13.13 9.40 -3.89
N ARG A 173 -11.79 9.47 -3.82
CA ARG A 173 -11.02 9.45 -2.57
C ARG A 173 -10.11 10.68 -2.49
N CYS A 174 -10.25 11.48 -1.44
CA CYS A 174 -9.36 12.61 -1.14
C CYS A 174 -8.25 12.15 -0.19
N PRO A 175 -6.98 12.09 -0.59
CA PRO A 175 -5.87 11.82 0.31
C PRO A 175 -5.72 12.93 1.36
N GLN A 176 -5.43 12.56 2.61
CA GLN A 176 -5.30 13.50 3.73
C GLN A 176 -3.93 13.48 4.39
N THR A 177 -3.28 12.31 4.52
CA THR A 177 -2.05 12.20 5.34
C THR A 177 -0.91 11.41 4.73
N LEU A 178 -1.20 10.36 3.96
CA LEU A 178 -0.17 9.49 3.39
C LEU A 178 -0.53 9.13 1.96
N ARG A 179 0.43 9.30 1.06
CA ARG A 179 0.35 8.91 -0.35
C ARG A 179 1.70 8.35 -0.76
N LEU A 180 1.69 7.16 -1.35
CA LEU A 180 2.86 6.45 -1.83
C LEU A 180 2.74 6.27 -3.34
N GLY A 181 3.71 6.77 -4.09
CA GLY A 181 3.73 6.79 -5.55
C GLY A 181 2.90 7.94 -6.11
N ARG A 182 3.22 9.18 -5.73
CA ARG A 182 2.53 10.40 -6.18
C ARG A 182 2.48 10.50 -7.71
N ASP A 183 3.56 10.09 -8.36
CA ASP A 183 3.76 10.29 -9.79
C ASP A 183 3.20 9.10 -10.61
N TYR A 184 2.62 8.10 -9.95
CA TYR A 184 1.90 6.99 -10.60
C TYR A 184 0.43 7.34 -10.85
N SER A 185 -0.16 6.79 -11.92
CA SER A 185 -1.61 6.92 -12.20
C SER A 185 -2.50 6.31 -11.13
N ALA A 186 -2.00 5.30 -10.40
CA ALA A 186 -2.64 4.67 -9.26
C ALA A 186 -1.76 4.81 -8.00
N PRO A 187 -1.73 5.97 -7.36
CA PRO A 187 -1.00 6.15 -6.10
C PRO A 187 -1.64 5.28 -5.00
N PHE A 188 -0.80 4.75 -4.11
CA PHE A 188 -1.23 3.98 -2.96
C PHE A 188 -1.55 4.91 -1.78
N VAL A 189 -2.81 4.97 -1.41
CA VAL A 189 -3.33 5.80 -0.31
C VAL A 189 -4.07 4.87 0.65
N PRO A 190 -3.41 4.35 1.70
CA PRO A 190 -3.99 3.33 2.56
C PRO A 190 -5.01 3.92 3.53
N TRP A 191 -6.16 3.26 3.72
CA TRP A 191 -7.16 3.66 4.72
C TRP A 191 -6.56 3.71 6.15
N PRO A 192 -6.91 4.69 7.01
CA PRO A 192 -7.86 5.78 6.82
C PRO A 192 -7.18 7.07 6.35
N SER A 193 -6.19 6.99 5.46
CA SER A 193 -5.45 8.19 5.00
C SER A 193 -6.20 8.98 3.92
N TYR A 194 -7.47 8.65 3.67
CA TYR A 194 -8.35 9.32 2.72
C TYR A 194 -9.78 9.42 3.25
N THR A 195 -10.54 10.40 2.75
CA THR A 195 -12.00 10.41 2.79
C THR A 195 -12.56 9.92 1.48
N GLU A 196 -13.68 9.18 1.52
CA GLU A 196 -14.34 8.63 0.34
C GLU A 196 -15.75 9.23 0.18
N GLY A 197 -16.17 9.44 -1.06
CA GLY A 197 -17.52 9.88 -1.40
C GLY A 197 -17.90 9.51 -2.83
N THR A 198 -19.15 9.80 -3.21
CA THR A 198 -19.66 9.60 -4.56
C THR A 198 -20.27 10.89 -5.10
N SER A 199 -20.11 11.14 -6.41
CA SER A 199 -20.64 12.34 -7.06
C SER A 199 -21.03 12.09 -8.51
N VAL A 200 -22.25 12.49 -8.87
CA VAL A 200 -22.73 12.54 -10.25
C VAL A 200 -22.18 13.77 -10.97
N LYS A 201 -22.00 14.87 -10.24
CA LYS A 201 -21.51 16.14 -10.82
C LYS A 201 -20.06 16.03 -11.27
N LEU A 202 -19.24 15.36 -10.45
CA LEU A 202 -17.86 15.01 -10.81
C LEU A 202 -17.81 14.20 -12.10
N LYS A 203 -18.66 13.17 -12.24
CA LYS A 203 -18.75 12.36 -13.45
C LYS A 203 -19.11 13.20 -14.68
N ALA A 204 -20.16 14.03 -14.57
CA ALA A 204 -20.58 14.88 -15.67
C ALA A 204 -19.46 15.86 -16.10
N ASN A 205 -18.69 16.39 -15.15
CA ASN A 205 -17.57 17.27 -15.46
C ASN A 205 -16.43 16.52 -16.17
N ILE A 206 -16.08 15.31 -15.71
CA ILE A 206 -15.09 14.46 -16.37
C ILE A 206 -15.51 14.16 -17.82
N ASP A 207 -16.77 13.79 -18.03
CA ASP A 207 -17.30 13.54 -19.37
C ASP A 207 -17.22 14.78 -20.27
N SER A 208 -17.53 15.96 -19.72
CA SER A 208 -17.42 17.23 -20.46
C SER A 208 -15.98 17.48 -20.92
N VAL A 209 -15.01 17.35 -20.00
CA VAL A 209 -13.59 17.56 -20.30
C VAL A 209 -13.09 16.55 -21.34
N MET A 210 -13.42 15.27 -21.20
CA MET A 210 -13.02 14.24 -22.17
C MET A 210 -13.64 14.48 -23.55
N ASN A 211 -14.90 14.91 -23.60
CA ASN A 211 -15.58 15.24 -24.85
C ASN A 211 -15.00 16.49 -25.53
N GLU A 212 -14.59 17.51 -24.77
CA GLU A 212 -13.93 18.71 -25.29
C GLU A 212 -12.56 18.37 -25.88
N VAL A 213 -11.76 17.57 -25.17
CA VAL A 213 -10.45 17.09 -25.64
C VAL A 213 -10.60 16.31 -26.95
N SER A 214 -11.62 15.46 -27.07
CA SER A 214 -11.89 14.71 -28.30
C SER A 214 -12.31 15.61 -29.49
N LYS A 215 -12.84 16.81 -29.24
CA LYS A 215 -13.35 17.72 -30.28
C LYS A 215 -12.33 18.76 -30.74
N GLN A 216 -11.38 19.15 -29.90
CA GLN A 216 -10.34 20.11 -30.26
C GLN A 216 -9.29 19.47 -31.18
N ARG A 217 -9.43 19.74 -32.49
CA ARG A 217 -8.40 19.42 -33.50
C ARG A 217 -7.09 20.13 -33.14
N GLY A 218 -6.05 19.36 -32.82
CA GLY A 218 -4.72 19.87 -32.49
C GLY A 218 -4.17 19.39 -31.15
N ILE A 219 -5.01 18.82 -30.27
CA ILE A 219 -4.52 18.09 -29.09
C ILE A 219 -4.00 16.73 -29.55
N VAL A 220 -2.68 16.54 -29.47
CA VAL A 220 -2.08 15.22 -29.62
C VAL A 220 -2.36 14.45 -28.33
N VAL A 221 -3.23 13.43 -28.41
CA VAL A 221 -3.37 12.45 -27.33
C VAL A 221 -2.08 11.63 -27.31
N VAL A 222 -1.17 12.01 -26.44
CA VAL A 222 0.07 11.27 -26.21
C VAL A 222 -0.29 10.06 -25.34
N PRO A 223 0.02 8.82 -25.78
CA PRO A 223 -0.17 7.64 -24.95
C PRO A 223 0.52 7.83 -23.60
N ALA A 224 -0.13 7.40 -22.50
CA ALA A 224 0.44 7.55 -21.15
C ALA A 224 1.84 6.93 -21.02
N SER A 225 2.12 5.86 -21.78
CA SER A 225 3.45 5.22 -21.87
C SER A 225 4.56 6.12 -22.43
N GLN A 226 4.20 7.17 -23.17
CA GLN A 226 5.14 8.15 -23.73
C GLN A 226 5.37 9.35 -22.80
N ILE A 227 4.56 9.50 -21.75
CA ILE A 227 4.71 10.55 -20.74
C ILE A 227 5.57 9.98 -19.61
N LYS A 228 6.79 10.50 -19.42
CA LYS A 228 7.67 10.12 -18.30
C LYS A 228 7.84 11.29 -17.32
N VAL A 229 7.54 11.04 -16.05
CA VAL A 229 7.85 11.95 -14.95
C VAL A 229 9.20 11.55 -14.38
N LYS A 230 10.15 12.50 -14.34
CA LYS A 230 11.44 12.27 -13.69
C LYS A 230 11.38 12.81 -12.25
N PRO A 231 11.72 11.99 -11.24
CA PRO A 231 11.84 12.48 -9.87
C PRO A 231 12.92 13.57 -9.84
N ASN A 232 12.58 14.73 -9.26
CA ASN A 232 13.48 15.86 -9.13
C ASN A 232 14.46 15.56 -7.98
N PHE A 233 15.53 14.83 -8.27
CA PHE A 233 16.66 14.75 -7.35
C PHE A 233 17.32 16.13 -7.40
N GLY A 234 17.06 16.96 -6.38
CA GLY A 234 17.68 18.27 -6.24
C GLY A 234 19.17 18.17 -6.53
N THR A 235 19.63 18.99 -7.47
CA THR A 235 21.05 19.28 -7.63
C THR A 235 21.37 20.34 -6.59
N ASP A 236 21.76 19.90 -5.40
CA ASP A 236 22.52 20.72 -4.46
C ASP A 236 23.98 20.81 -4.93
#